data_AF-A0A832M9Z5-F1
#
_entry.id   AF-A0A832M9Z5-F1
#
_cell.length_a   1.000
_cell.length_b   1.000
_cell.length_c   1.000
_cell.angle_alpha   90.00
_cell.angle_beta   90.00
_cell.angle_gamma   90.00
#
_symmetry.space_group_name_H-M   'P 1'
#
loop_
_entity.id
_entity.type
_entity.pdbx_description
1 polymer ?
#
loop_
_entity_poly.entity_id
_entity_poly.type
_entity_poly.pdbx_seq_one_letter_code
_entity_poly.pdbx_strand_id
1 'polypeptide(L)'
;MWKRYSTAILSVLAIMVLAGVMWIIADPGWRIARANLWFDLHYGDRVDIVLDELYKKLDGRHVPDAIDRLLIDEFNRAGPGTYRAMIVEFYAKQAGFGGRQGDRARTLGPPLIEAILENHARWSQPAKRGGLILMEEARTNEYVSKRFLSVYEDEPDVVYAHYETWWRKPLPWEEKRLYDPLYGTDVKWLSP
;
A
#
# COMPACT_ATOMS: atom_id res chain seq x y z
N MET A 1 -28.14 -27.56 48.34
CA MET A 1 -28.78 -26.52 47.49
C MET A 1 -27.80 -25.57 46.79
N TRP A 2 -26.55 -25.42 47.23
CA TRP A 2 -25.59 -24.47 46.64
C TRP A 2 -25.05 -24.82 45.24
N LYS A 3 -25.02 -26.10 44.84
CA LYS A 3 -24.48 -26.53 43.53
C LYS A 3 -25.33 -26.14 42.31
N ARG A 4 -26.61 -25.78 42.48
CA ARG A 4 -27.51 -25.47 41.36
C ARG A 4 -27.45 -24.01 40.87
N TYR A 5 -27.00 -23.09 41.72
CA TYR A 5 -26.85 -21.68 41.35
C TYR A 5 -25.50 -21.40 40.65
N SER A 6 -24.48 -22.22 40.93
CA SER A 6 -23.14 -22.12 40.34
C SER A 6 -23.16 -22.36 38.83
N THR A 7 -23.95 -23.34 38.37
CA THR A 7 -24.05 -23.68 36.95
C THR A 7 -24.79 -22.62 36.15
N ALA A 8 -25.87 -22.04 36.69
CA ALA A 8 -26.62 -20.98 36.03
C ALA A 8 -25.79 -19.70 35.87
N ILE A 9 -25.03 -19.32 36.89
CA ILE A 9 -24.13 -18.14 36.85
C ILE A 9 -22.98 -18.37 35.85
N LEU A 10 -22.41 -19.57 35.81
CA LEU A 10 -21.37 -19.93 34.83
C LEU A 10 -21.90 -19.91 33.39
N SER A 11 -23.13 -20.38 33.15
CA SER A 11 -23.75 -20.34 31.83
C SER A 11 -24.03 -18.92 31.35
N VAL A 12 -24.50 -18.03 32.23
CA VAL A 12 -24.74 -16.61 31.89
C VAL A 12 -23.43 -15.89 31.60
N LEU A 13 -22.38 -16.13 32.39
CA LEU A 13 -21.05 -15.59 32.14
C LEU A 13 -20.46 -16.10 30.81
N ALA A 14 -20.62 -17.39 30.50
CA ALA A 14 -20.17 -17.95 29.22
C ALA A 14 -20.92 -17.34 28.03
N ILE A 15 -22.22 -17.10 28.15
CA ILE A 15 -23.03 -16.45 27.11
C ILE A 15 -22.65 -14.98 26.96
N MET A 16 -22.38 -14.26 28.06
CA MET A 16 -21.90 -12.88 28.00
C MET A 16 -20.50 -12.77 27.39
N VAL A 17 -19.61 -13.71 27.68
CA VAL A 17 -18.29 -13.79 27.04
C VAL A 17 -18.43 -14.11 25.56
N LEU A 18 -19.28 -15.06 25.17
CA LEU A 18 -19.54 -15.38 23.77
C LEU A 18 -20.21 -14.23 23.02
N ALA A 19 -21.16 -13.54 23.63
CA ALA A 19 -21.81 -12.36 23.05
C ALA A 19 -20.83 -11.18 22.93
N GLY A 20 -19.97 -10.96 23.92
CA GLY A 20 -18.88 -10.00 23.86
C GLY A 20 -17.88 -10.33 22.75
N VAL A 21 -17.49 -11.60 22.63
CA VAL A 21 -16.61 -12.09 21.56
C VAL A 21 -17.28 -11.95 20.18
N MET A 22 -18.57 -12.24 20.04
CA MET A 22 -19.29 -12.07 18.77
C MET A 22 -19.48 -10.58 18.41
N TRP A 23 -19.70 -9.71 19.40
CA TRP A 23 -19.78 -8.27 19.17
C TRP A 23 -18.43 -7.68 18.77
N ILE A 24 -17.34 -8.18 19.37
CA ILE A 24 -15.95 -7.89 19.00
C ILE A 24 -15.59 -8.39 17.58
N ILE A 25 -16.14 -9.53 17.15
CA ILE A 25 -15.91 -10.06 15.79
C ILE A 25 -16.69 -9.26 14.73
N ALA A 26 -17.81 -8.66 15.10
CA ALA A 26 -18.68 -7.90 14.20
C ALA A 26 -18.20 -6.45 13.97
N ASP A 27 -17.28 -5.93 14.80
CA ASP A 27 -16.79 -4.55 14.69
C ASP A 27 -15.63 -4.42 13.67
N PRO A 28 -15.78 -3.60 12.60
CA PRO A 28 -14.70 -3.30 11.66
C PRO A 28 -13.45 -2.71 12.33
N GLY A 29 -13.60 -1.97 13.43
CA GLY A 29 -12.49 -1.38 14.17
C GLY A 29 -11.60 -2.42 14.84
N TRP A 30 -12.18 -3.54 15.28
CA TRP A 30 -11.44 -4.63 15.91
C TRP A 30 -10.67 -5.49 14.92
N ARG A 31 -11.11 -5.59 13.66
CA ARG A 31 -10.31 -6.23 12.59
C ARG A 31 -9.03 -5.47 12.30
N ILE A 32 -9.08 -4.14 12.32
CA ILE A 32 -7.92 -3.26 12.16
C ILE A 32 -7.05 -3.31 13.43
N ALA A 33 -7.65 -3.25 14.62
CA ALA A 33 -6.91 -3.40 15.88
C ALA A 33 -6.24 -4.77 16.03
N ARG A 34 -6.88 -5.85 15.57
CA ARG A 34 -6.30 -7.21 15.53
C ARG A 34 -5.25 -7.33 14.44
N ALA A 35 -5.39 -6.67 13.30
CA ALA A 35 -4.35 -6.64 12.27
C ALA A 35 -3.13 -5.87 12.76
N ASN A 36 -3.30 -4.69 13.38
CA ASN A 36 -2.25 -3.92 14.07
C ASN A 36 -1.61 -4.74 15.19
N LEU A 37 -2.40 -5.32 16.08
CA LEU A 37 -1.92 -6.13 17.20
C LEU A 37 -1.23 -7.41 16.72
N TRP A 38 -1.68 -8.01 15.62
CA TRP A 38 -1.03 -9.18 15.02
C TRP A 38 0.25 -8.77 14.27
N PHE A 39 0.27 -7.60 13.62
CA PHE A 39 1.47 -6.99 13.02
C PHE A 39 2.53 -6.69 14.11
N ASP A 40 2.14 -6.01 15.18
CA ASP A 40 3.02 -5.65 16.29
C ASP A 40 3.48 -6.88 17.08
N LEU A 41 2.58 -7.79 17.46
CA LEU A 41 2.93 -8.95 18.29
C LEU A 41 3.80 -9.98 17.57
N HIS A 42 3.69 -10.11 16.24
CA HIS A 42 4.40 -11.16 15.51
C HIS A 42 5.51 -10.61 14.61
N TYR A 43 5.54 -9.30 14.31
CA TYR A 43 6.33 -8.77 13.21
C TYR A 43 7.00 -7.40 13.43
N GLY A 44 6.93 -6.83 14.64
CA GLY A 44 7.49 -5.51 14.97
C GLY A 44 8.92 -5.25 14.49
N ASP A 45 9.80 -6.26 14.51
CA ASP A 45 11.19 -6.13 14.06
C ASP A 45 11.48 -6.68 12.64
N ARG A 46 10.51 -7.35 11.99
CA ARG A 46 10.72 -8.10 10.73
C ARG A 46 9.65 -7.85 9.67
N VAL A 47 9.27 -6.59 9.53
CA VAL A 47 8.29 -6.10 8.56
C VAL A 47 8.66 -6.51 7.13
N ASP A 48 9.94 -6.41 6.79
CA ASP A 48 10.50 -6.79 5.50
C ASP A 48 10.13 -8.23 5.12
N ILE A 49 10.24 -9.17 6.08
CA ILE A 49 9.87 -10.57 5.89
C ILE A 49 8.36 -10.71 5.67
N VAL A 50 7.54 -9.95 6.40
CA VAL A 50 6.07 -10.03 6.24
C VAL A 50 5.62 -9.52 4.90
N LEU A 51 6.14 -8.38 4.48
CA LEU A 51 5.79 -7.79 3.20
C LEU A 51 6.28 -8.67 2.05
N ASP A 52 7.44 -9.31 2.20
CA ASP A 52 7.94 -10.28 1.24
C ASP A 52 7.08 -11.56 1.18
N GLU A 53 6.69 -12.13 2.33
CA GLU A 53 5.78 -13.28 2.41
C GLU A 53 4.38 -12.95 1.90
N LEU A 54 3.88 -11.75 2.21
CA LEU A 54 2.63 -11.25 1.67
C LEU A 54 2.72 -11.06 0.16
N TYR A 55 3.82 -10.50 -0.33
CA TYR A 55 4.09 -10.36 -1.76
C TYR A 55 4.07 -11.71 -2.48
N LYS A 56 4.79 -12.72 -1.96
CA LYS A 56 4.80 -14.08 -2.50
C LYS A 56 3.42 -14.75 -2.50
N LYS A 57 2.63 -14.55 -1.42
CA LYS A 57 1.27 -15.11 -1.32
C LYS A 57 0.29 -14.47 -2.29
N LEU A 58 0.44 -13.17 -2.50
CA LEU A 58 -0.38 -12.43 -3.45
C LEU A 58 0.07 -12.68 -4.88
N ASP A 59 1.36 -12.84 -5.15
CA ASP A 59 1.90 -13.18 -6.48
C ASP A 59 1.35 -12.25 -7.57
N GLY A 60 1.45 -10.93 -7.34
CA GLY A 60 0.87 -9.92 -8.24
C GLY A 60 -0.67 -9.88 -8.25
N ARG A 61 -1.37 -10.50 -7.30
CA ARG A 61 -2.84 -10.40 -7.19
C ARG A 61 -3.25 -9.21 -6.33
N HIS A 62 -4.54 -8.90 -6.41
CA HIS A 62 -5.18 -7.82 -5.66
C HIS A 62 -4.88 -7.89 -4.15
N VAL A 63 -4.39 -6.77 -3.60
CA VAL A 63 -4.20 -6.60 -2.16
C VAL A 63 -5.57 -6.48 -1.48
N PRO A 64 -5.94 -7.36 -0.53
CA PRO A 64 -7.23 -7.28 0.15
C PRO A 64 -7.44 -5.93 0.86
N ASP A 65 -8.63 -5.34 0.74
CA ASP A 65 -9.01 -4.05 1.33
C ASP A 65 -8.57 -3.83 2.78
N ALA A 66 -8.64 -4.85 3.63
CA ALA A 66 -8.27 -4.75 5.03
C ALA A 66 -6.75 -4.57 5.21
N ILE A 67 -5.96 -5.25 4.37
CA ILE A 67 -4.51 -5.13 4.33
C ILE A 67 -4.12 -3.79 3.71
N ASP A 68 -4.80 -3.39 2.63
CA ASP A 68 -4.58 -2.09 2.00
C ASP A 68 -4.83 -0.95 2.99
N ARG A 69 -5.95 -0.97 3.73
CA ARG A 69 -6.23 0.00 4.80
C ARG A 69 -5.13 0.06 5.85
N LEU A 70 -4.72 -1.10 6.35
CA LEU A 70 -3.68 -1.22 7.37
C LEU A 70 -2.37 -0.57 6.89
N LEU A 71 -1.90 -0.94 5.69
CA LEU A 71 -0.63 -0.44 5.15
C LEU A 71 -0.67 1.08 4.91
N ILE A 72 -1.83 1.63 4.53
CA ILE A 72 -2.01 3.08 4.36
C ILE A 72 -2.05 3.81 5.70
N ASP A 73 -2.74 3.27 6.70
CA ASP A 73 -2.75 3.83 8.05
C ASP A 73 -1.33 3.82 8.63
N GLU A 74 -0.60 2.72 8.45
CA GLU A 74 0.79 2.59 8.88
C GLU A 74 1.74 3.48 8.09
N PHE A 75 1.56 3.66 6.77
CA PHE A 75 2.33 4.62 5.99
C PHE A 75 2.19 6.05 6.53
N ASN A 76 0.97 6.44 6.91
CA ASN A 76 0.67 7.77 7.44
C ASN A 76 1.17 7.98 8.87
N ARG A 77 1.15 6.93 9.70
CA ARG A 77 1.68 6.97 11.08
C ARG A 77 3.19 6.90 11.13
N ALA A 78 3.80 6.13 10.24
CA ALA A 78 5.22 6.02 10.13
C ALA A 78 5.81 7.37 9.70
N GLY A 79 6.74 7.89 10.48
CA GLY A 79 7.57 9.01 10.06
C GLY A 79 8.37 8.66 8.79
N PRO A 80 8.99 9.66 8.14
CA PRO A 80 9.90 9.39 7.04
C PRO A 80 11.00 8.42 7.50
N GLY A 81 11.17 7.29 6.81
CA GLY A 81 12.11 6.26 7.22
C GLY A 81 11.90 4.89 6.55
N THR A 82 12.67 3.91 7.03
CA THR A 82 12.78 2.57 6.45
C THR A 82 11.44 1.86 6.28
N TYR A 83 10.53 2.00 7.24
CA TYR A 83 9.24 1.33 7.22
C TYR A 83 8.31 1.85 6.12
N ARG A 84 8.26 3.18 5.94
CA ARG A 84 7.53 3.82 4.83
C ARG A 84 8.07 3.35 3.48
N ALA A 85 9.40 3.28 3.35
CA ALA A 85 10.04 2.82 2.13
C ALA A 85 9.70 1.34 1.80
N MET A 86 9.61 0.48 2.80
CA MET A 86 9.23 -0.93 2.62
C MET A 86 7.78 -1.08 2.15
N ILE A 87 6.83 -0.30 2.70
CA ILE A 87 5.43 -0.31 2.29
C ILE A 87 5.31 0.13 0.82
N VAL A 88 6.03 1.18 0.44
CA VAL A 88 6.04 1.66 -0.95
C VAL A 88 6.66 0.63 -1.88
N GLU A 89 7.78 0.02 -1.51
CA GLU A 89 8.41 -1.03 -2.31
C GLU A 89 7.49 -2.24 -2.49
N PHE A 90 6.71 -2.61 -1.47
CA PHE A 90 5.68 -3.65 -1.58
C PHE A 90 4.66 -3.31 -2.66
N TYR A 91 4.08 -2.10 -2.63
CA TYR A 91 3.12 -1.68 -3.66
C TYR A 91 3.76 -1.61 -5.05
N ALA A 92 5.00 -1.13 -5.14
CA ALA A 92 5.73 -1.03 -6.39
C ALA A 92 5.98 -2.42 -7.00
N LYS A 93 6.33 -3.41 -6.18
CA LYS A 93 6.42 -4.80 -6.62
C LYS A 93 5.07 -5.32 -7.11
N GLN A 94 3.97 -5.06 -6.41
CA GLN A 94 2.63 -5.50 -6.85
C GLN A 94 2.23 -4.89 -8.21
N ALA A 95 2.50 -3.59 -8.39
CA ALA A 95 2.21 -2.88 -9.64
C ALA A 95 3.03 -3.40 -10.83
N GLY A 96 4.31 -3.71 -10.61
CA GLY A 96 5.25 -4.14 -11.65
C GLY A 96 4.92 -5.48 -12.34
N PHE A 97 4.16 -6.37 -11.68
CA PHE A 97 3.77 -7.69 -12.22
C PHE A 97 2.37 -7.71 -12.87
N GLY A 98 1.78 -6.53 -13.13
CA GLY A 98 0.45 -6.45 -13.76
C GLY A 98 -0.71 -6.73 -12.80
N GLY A 99 -0.43 -6.66 -11.50
CA GLY A 99 -1.41 -6.81 -10.44
C GLY A 99 -2.28 -5.59 -10.24
N ARG A 100 -3.54 -5.81 -9.82
CA ARG A 100 -4.42 -4.74 -9.38
C ARG A 100 -3.91 -4.22 -8.04
N GLN A 101 -3.47 -2.97 -8.04
CA GLN A 101 -2.85 -2.31 -6.88
C GLN A 101 -3.85 -2.17 -5.72
N GLY A 102 -3.34 -1.91 -4.52
CA GLY A 102 -4.18 -1.48 -3.41
C GLY A 102 -4.91 -0.20 -3.78
N ASP A 103 -6.23 -0.22 -3.72
CA ASP A 103 -7.11 0.85 -4.20
C ASP A 103 -6.85 2.19 -3.49
N ARG A 104 -6.20 2.17 -2.33
CA ARG A 104 -5.95 3.36 -1.51
C ARG A 104 -4.57 3.96 -1.71
N ALA A 105 -3.58 3.21 -2.18
CA ALA A 105 -2.20 3.70 -2.32
C ALA A 105 -2.12 4.98 -3.18
N ARG A 106 -2.80 5.03 -4.33
CA ARG A 106 -2.82 6.23 -5.18
C ARG A 106 -3.37 7.48 -4.47
N THR A 107 -4.24 7.31 -3.49
CA THR A 107 -4.86 8.44 -2.75
C THR A 107 -3.89 9.13 -1.81
N LEU A 108 -2.72 8.51 -1.54
CA LEU A 108 -1.66 9.13 -0.75
C LEU A 108 -1.09 10.38 -1.43
N GLY A 109 -1.05 10.44 -2.77
CA GLY A 109 -0.61 11.64 -3.50
C GLY A 109 0.86 12.01 -3.23
N PRO A 110 1.18 13.27 -2.82
CA PRO A 110 2.54 13.76 -2.69
C PRO A 110 3.47 12.90 -1.80
N PRO A 111 3.07 12.47 -0.58
CA PRO A 111 3.86 11.57 0.26
C PRO A 111 4.31 10.27 -0.42
N LEU A 112 3.47 9.66 -1.25
CA LEU A 112 3.81 8.43 -1.96
C LEU A 112 4.90 8.70 -3.01
N ILE A 113 4.75 9.78 -3.78
CA ILE A 113 5.72 10.16 -4.81
C ILE A 113 7.09 10.48 -4.19
N GLU A 114 7.11 11.23 -3.09
CA GLU A 114 8.33 11.54 -2.35
C GLU A 114 9.04 10.26 -1.91
N ALA A 115 8.32 9.35 -1.26
CA ALA A 115 8.88 8.08 -0.80
C ALA A 115 9.37 7.18 -1.95
N ILE A 116 8.73 7.22 -3.12
CA ILE A 116 9.23 6.51 -4.32
C ILE A 116 10.54 7.14 -4.80
N LEU A 117 10.57 8.47 -4.98
CA LEU A 117 11.74 9.18 -5.49
C LEU A 117 12.97 9.06 -4.58
N GLU A 118 12.77 8.93 -3.26
CA GLU A 118 13.87 8.70 -2.31
C GLU A 118 14.45 7.29 -2.35
N ASN A 119 13.70 6.30 -2.86
CA ASN A 119 14.03 4.88 -2.68
C ASN A 119 14.20 4.08 -3.97
N HIS A 120 13.76 4.59 -5.13
CA HIS A 120 13.72 3.81 -6.38
C HIS A 120 15.08 3.29 -6.84
N ALA A 121 16.17 4.02 -6.56
CA ALA A 121 17.50 3.70 -7.05
C ALA A 121 17.99 2.29 -6.65
N ARG A 122 17.56 1.78 -5.48
CA ARG A 122 17.94 0.46 -4.94
C ARG A 122 17.01 -0.68 -5.35
N TRP A 123 15.91 -0.39 -6.05
CA TRP A 123 14.91 -1.39 -6.38
C TRP A 123 15.28 -2.25 -7.59
N SER A 124 14.72 -3.44 -7.65
CA SER A 124 14.76 -4.31 -8.83
C SER A 124 14.00 -3.67 -10.01
N GLN A 125 14.30 -4.09 -11.24
CA GLN A 125 13.63 -3.58 -12.43
C GLN A 125 12.09 -3.65 -12.38
N PRO A 126 11.46 -4.77 -11.95
CA PRO A 126 9.99 -4.82 -11.80
C PRO A 126 9.44 -3.79 -10.80
N ALA A 127 10.13 -3.60 -9.67
CA ALA A 127 9.73 -2.62 -8.67
C ALA A 127 9.95 -1.18 -9.16
N LYS A 128 11.03 -0.90 -9.91
CA LYS A 128 11.23 0.40 -10.57
C LYS A 128 10.07 0.72 -11.52
N ARG A 129 9.67 -0.23 -12.38
CA ARG A 129 8.52 -0.08 -13.28
C ARG A 129 7.23 0.18 -12.50
N GLY A 130 6.94 -0.63 -11.49
CA GLY A 130 5.73 -0.45 -10.69
C GLY A 130 5.71 0.84 -9.89
N GLY A 131 6.87 1.35 -9.47
CA GLY A 131 6.99 2.68 -8.85
C GLY A 131 6.58 3.81 -9.80
N LEU A 132 6.95 3.75 -11.08
CA LEU A 132 6.50 4.73 -12.08
C LEU A 132 4.98 4.67 -12.27
N ILE A 133 4.40 3.47 -12.29
CA ILE A 133 2.95 3.29 -12.38
C ILE A 133 2.27 3.93 -11.15
N LEU A 134 2.76 3.64 -9.94
CA LEU A 134 2.24 4.24 -8.71
C LEU A 134 2.31 5.77 -8.71
N MET A 135 3.41 6.34 -9.20
CA MET A 135 3.56 7.80 -9.30
C MET A 135 2.53 8.39 -10.26
N GLU A 136 2.28 7.73 -11.39
CA GLU A 136 1.27 8.15 -12.36
C GLU A 136 -0.15 8.02 -11.83
N GLU A 137 -0.45 6.92 -11.13
CA GLU A 137 -1.74 6.73 -10.46
C GLU A 137 -1.97 7.77 -9.37
N ALA A 138 -0.93 8.10 -8.59
CA ALA A 138 -1.01 9.14 -7.56
C ALA A 138 -1.24 10.52 -8.17
N ARG A 139 -0.58 10.83 -9.29
CA ARG A 139 -0.73 12.08 -10.04
C ARG A 139 -2.15 12.24 -10.58
N THR A 140 -2.64 11.24 -11.31
CA THR A 140 -3.95 11.29 -11.96
C THR A 140 -5.09 11.04 -10.97
N ASN A 141 -4.82 10.36 -9.85
CA ASN A 141 -5.81 9.75 -8.96
C ASN A 141 -6.70 8.73 -9.70
N GLU A 142 -6.21 8.17 -10.80
CA GLU A 142 -6.87 7.17 -11.62
C GLU A 142 -6.03 5.89 -11.65
N TYR A 143 -6.66 4.76 -12.00
CA TYR A 143 -5.92 3.52 -12.19
C TYR A 143 -5.21 3.52 -13.53
N VAL A 144 -3.96 3.10 -13.50
CA VAL A 144 -3.15 2.81 -14.68
C VAL A 144 -3.20 1.28 -14.83
N SER A 145 -4.39 0.75 -15.15
CA SER A 145 -4.71 -0.68 -14.97
C SER A 145 -3.97 -1.66 -15.89
N LYS A 146 -3.12 -1.16 -16.81
CA LYS A 146 -2.21 -1.87 -17.74
C LYS A 146 -1.66 -0.87 -18.77
N ARG A 147 -0.80 0.08 -18.36
CA ARG A 147 -0.15 0.98 -19.32
C ARG A 147 1.30 0.61 -19.52
N PHE A 148 1.67 0.40 -20.79
CA PHE A 148 3.05 0.23 -21.19
C PHE A 148 3.67 1.61 -21.39
N LEU A 149 4.91 1.78 -20.95
CA LEU A 149 5.74 2.89 -21.38
C LEU A 149 6.14 2.60 -22.84
N SER A 150 5.77 3.48 -23.77
CA SER A 150 5.89 3.23 -25.22
C SER A 150 7.30 2.93 -25.73
N VAL A 151 8.30 3.49 -25.06
CA VAL A 151 9.73 3.39 -25.34
C VAL A 151 10.37 3.39 -23.95
N TYR A 152 11.40 2.57 -23.70
CA TYR A 152 12.07 2.43 -22.39
C TYR A 152 11.36 1.57 -21.34
N GLU A 153 10.60 0.54 -21.74
CA GLU A 153 10.15 -0.47 -20.77
C GLU A 153 11.35 -1.04 -19.98
N ASP A 154 12.48 -1.27 -20.64
CA ASP A 154 13.71 -1.83 -20.06
C ASP A 154 14.64 -0.81 -19.40
N GLU A 155 14.32 0.49 -19.47
CA GLU A 155 15.17 1.58 -18.94
C GLU A 155 14.36 2.57 -18.07
N PRO A 156 13.74 2.12 -16.96
CA PRO A 156 12.87 2.97 -16.15
C PRO A 156 13.60 4.18 -15.52
N ASP A 157 14.92 4.11 -15.34
CA ASP A 157 15.72 5.21 -14.78
C ASP A 157 15.68 6.49 -15.65
N VAL A 158 15.57 6.34 -16.98
CA VAL A 158 15.37 7.49 -17.89
C VAL A 158 14.04 8.18 -17.60
N VAL A 159 12.99 7.39 -17.38
CA VAL A 159 11.64 7.90 -17.09
C VAL A 159 11.58 8.54 -15.70
N TYR A 160 12.26 7.97 -14.70
CA TYR A 160 12.40 8.59 -13.38
C TYR A 160 13.00 9.99 -13.44
N ALA A 161 14.01 10.24 -14.30
CA ALA A 161 14.61 11.57 -14.43
C ALA A 161 13.59 12.65 -14.87
N HIS A 162 12.64 12.29 -15.74
CA HIS A 162 11.54 13.19 -16.13
C HIS A 162 10.59 13.45 -14.96
N TYR A 163 10.20 12.41 -14.22
CA TYR A 163 9.37 12.55 -13.04
C TYR A 163 10.05 13.34 -11.92
N GLU A 164 11.35 13.17 -11.69
CA GLU A 164 12.12 13.98 -10.74
C GLU A 164 12.11 15.46 -11.11
N THR A 165 12.30 15.76 -12.40
CA THR A 165 12.28 17.14 -12.91
C THR A 165 10.90 17.77 -12.72
N TRP A 166 9.83 17.02 -13.05
CA TRP A 166 8.45 17.44 -12.79
C TRP A 166 8.18 17.67 -11.30
N TRP A 167 8.65 16.76 -10.44
CA TRP A 167 8.45 16.82 -9.00
C TRP A 167 9.08 18.06 -8.37
N ARG A 168 10.27 18.46 -8.84
CA ARG A 168 10.99 19.65 -8.37
C ARG A 168 10.37 20.98 -8.83
N LYS A 169 9.37 20.98 -9.73
CA LYS A 169 8.70 22.23 -10.13
C LYS A 169 8.07 22.91 -8.91
N PRO A 170 8.25 24.24 -8.75
CA PRO A 170 7.70 25.01 -7.63
C PRO A 170 6.21 25.32 -7.82
N LEU A 171 5.41 24.30 -8.13
CA LEU A 171 3.97 24.38 -8.31
C LEU A 171 3.26 23.68 -7.15
N PRO A 172 2.09 24.19 -6.70
CA PRO A 172 1.26 23.47 -5.75
C PRO A 172 0.80 22.14 -6.34
N TRP A 173 0.49 21.16 -5.48
CA TRP A 173 0.16 19.80 -5.92
C TRP A 173 -0.99 19.76 -6.95
N GLU A 174 -2.07 20.49 -6.70
CA GLU A 174 -3.24 20.49 -7.58
C GLU A 174 -2.95 21.02 -8.99
N GLU A 175 -1.97 21.92 -9.14
CA GLU A 175 -1.52 22.35 -10.47
C GLU A 175 -0.50 21.36 -11.03
N LYS A 176 0.47 20.96 -10.21
CA LYS A 176 1.56 20.05 -10.58
C LYS A 176 1.02 18.76 -11.20
N ARG A 177 -0.03 18.19 -10.61
CA ARG A 177 -0.63 16.94 -11.05
C ARG A 177 -1.27 16.99 -12.44
N LEU A 178 -1.63 18.16 -12.94
CA LEU A 178 -2.23 18.33 -14.27
C LEU A 178 -1.20 18.24 -15.38
N TYR A 179 0.08 18.45 -15.07
CA TYR A 179 1.16 18.35 -16.04
C TYR A 179 1.62 16.91 -16.21
N ASP A 180 1.61 16.43 -17.46
CA ASP A 180 2.26 15.18 -17.84
C ASP A 180 3.78 15.35 -17.78
N PRO A 181 4.50 14.59 -16.92
CA PRO A 181 5.96 14.65 -16.81
C PRO A 181 6.68 14.25 -18.11
N LEU A 182 6.02 13.50 -18.98
CA LEU A 182 6.57 12.96 -20.23
C LEU A 182 6.18 13.81 -21.45
N TYR A 183 5.47 14.93 -21.26
CA TYR A 183 5.06 15.79 -22.36
C TYR A 183 6.27 16.29 -23.17
N GLY A 184 6.22 16.10 -24.49
CA GLY A 184 7.28 16.48 -25.42
C GLY A 184 8.46 15.52 -25.47
N THR A 185 8.37 14.36 -24.81
CA THR A 185 9.33 13.26 -24.94
C THR A 185 8.81 12.20 -25.91
N ASP A 186 9.69 11.29 -26.35
CA ASP A 186 9.29 10.11 -27.13
C ASP A 186 8.63 9.02 -26.28
N VAL A 187 8.62 9.21 -24.95
CA VAL A 187 7.99 8.33 -23.97
C VAL A 187 6.57 8.78 -23.72
N LYS A 188 5.62 7.85 -23.74
CA LYS A 188 4.22 8.11 -23.37
C LYS A 188 3.64 6.92 -22.65
N TRP A 189 2.72 7.22 -21.74
CA TRP A 189 1.84 6.21 -21.18
C TRP A 189 0.84 5.76 -22.25
N LEU A 190 0.95 4.52 -22.68
CA LEU A 190 -0.02 3.92 -23.59
C LEU A 190 -1.17 3.35 -22.77
N SER A 191 -2.35 3.94 -22.88
CA SER A 191 -3.57 3.21 -22.55
C SER A 191 -3.87 2.23 -23.69
N PRO A 192 -4.31 0.99 -23.42
CA PRO A 192 -5.06 0.24 -24.42
C PRO A 192 -6.30 1.03 -24.86
#